data_AF-A0A923TPE8-F1
#
_entry.id   AF-A0A923TPE8-F1
#
_cell.length_a   1.000
_cell.length_b   1.000
_cell.length_c   1.000
_cell.angle_alpha   90.00
_cell.angle_beta   90.00
_cell.angle_gamma   90.00
#
_symmetry.space_group_name_H-M   'P 1'
#
loop_
_entity.id
_entity.type
_entity.pdbx_description
1 polymer ?
#
loop_
_entity_poly.entity_id
_entity_poly.type
_entity_poly.pdbx_seq_one_letter_code
_entity_poly.pdbx_strand_id
1 'polypeptide(L)' 'MSAPISRFPVVGLEALPDDLRERVGVIADRSGFVPNIFLGLGHRPAELRGFLDLHDALMDKSDGLTKAERELVVVA' A
#
# COMPACT_ATOMS: atom_id res chain seq x y z
N MET A 1 0.21 -13.84 -22.32
CA MET A 1 -0.72 -13.64 -21.20
C MET A 1 0.03 -12.94 -20.09
N SER A 2 -0.53 -11.88 -19.49
CA SER A 2 0.13 -11.18 -18.37
C SER A 2 0.19 -12.11 -17.15
N ALA A 3 1.29 -12.05 -16.40
CA ALA A 3 1.42 -12.83 -15.17
C ALA A 3 0.44 -12.32 -14.09
N PRO A 4 -0.13 -13.20 -13.24
CA PRO A 4 -0.97 -12.77 -12.13
C PRO A 4 -0.15 -11.97 -11.11
N ILE A 5 -0.74 -10.90 -10.56
CA ILE A 5 -0.08 -10.02 -9.58
C ILE A 5 0.00 -10.63 -8.17
N SER A 6 -0.79 -11.68 -7.90
CA SER A 6 -0.85 -12.36 -6.61
C SER A 6 -1.16 -13.84 -6.81
N ARG A 7 -0.63 -14.69 -5.91
CA ARG A 7 -1.05 -16.09 -5.78
C ARG A 7 -2.37 -16.25 -5.00
N PHE A 8 -2.76 -15.22 -4.27
CA PHE A 8 -4.00 -15.16 -3.48
C PHE A 8 -5.06 -14.32 -4.19
N PRO A 9 -6.33 -14.35 -3.73
CA PRO A 9 -7.38 -13.51 -4.29
C PRO A 9 -6.97 -12.02 -4.33
N VAL A 10 -7.35 -11.37 -5.41
CA VAL A 10 -7.14 -9.94 -5.62
C VAL A 10 -8.49 -9.24 -5.49
N VAL A 11 -8.51 -8.13 -4.76
CA VAL A 11 -9.72 -7.33 -4.53
C VAL A 11 -9.53 -5.97 -5.20
N GLY A 12 -10.50 -5.58 -6.04
CA GLY A 12 -10.54 -4.26 -6.68
C GLY A 12 -10.74 -3.15 -5.66
N LEU A 13 -10.36 -1.91 -6.02
CA LEU A 13 -10.45 -0.75 -5.14
C LEU A 13 -11.90 -0.51 -4.66
N GLU A 14 -12.86 -0.67 -5.56
CA GLU A 14 -14.30 -0.54 -5.31
C GLU A 14 -14.84 -1.56 -4.29
N ALA A 15 -14.18 -2.72 -4.14
CA ALA A 15 -14.57 -3.78 -3.22
C ALA A 15 -13.89 -3.69 -1.85
N LEU A 16 -12.98 -2.72 -1.65
CA LEU A 16 -12.41 -2.44 -0.34
C LEU A 16 -13.44 -1.78 0.59
N PRO A 17 -13.32 -1.98 1.93
CA PRO A 17 -14.01 -1.17 2.93
C PRO A 17 -13.78 0.33 2.71
N ASP A 18 -14.76 1.17 3.03
CA ASP A 18 -14.75 2.60 2.67
C ASP A 18 -13.51 3.35 3.18
N ASP A 19 -13.05 3.05 4.40
CA ASP A 19 -11.85 3.65 5.01
C ASP A 19 -10.57 3.33 4.21
N LEU A 20 -10.46 2.09 3.73
CA LEU A 20 -9.35 1.65 2.91
C LEU A 20 -9.46 2.16 1.48
N ARG A 21 -10.67 2.21 0.93
CA ARG A 21 -10.92 2.76 -0.40
C ARG A 21 -10.51 4.23 -0.48
N GLU A 22 -10.85 5.01 0.55
CA GLU A 22 -10.45 6.42 0.65
C GLU A 22 -8.92 6.58 0.73
N ARG A 23 -8.26 5.88 1.68
CA ARG A 23 -6.79 5.94 1.84
C ARG A 23 -6.05 5.52 0.58
N VAL A 24 -6.44 4.39 -0.03
CA VAL A 24 -5.81 3.88 -1.27
C VAL A 24 -6.12 4.79 -2.45
N GLY A 25 -7.31 5.39 -2.51
CA GLY A 25 -7.71 6.34 -3.55
C GLY A 25 -6.77 7.55 -3.63
N VAL A 26 -6.45 8.16 -2.49
CA VAL A 26 -5.50 9.30 -2.42
C VAL A 26 -4.13 8.93 -2.98
N ILE A 27 -3.64 7.73 -2.66
CA ILE A 27 -2.35 7.23 -3.17
C ILE A 27 -2.46 6.98 -4.67
N ALA A 28 -3.55 6.39 -5.14
CA ALA A 28 -3.77 6.09 -6.54
C ALA A 28 -3.85 7.37 -7.41
N ASP A 29 -4.53 8.40 -6.92
CA ASP A 29 -4.62 9.71 -7.60
C ASP A 29 -3.25 10.37 -7.72
N ARG A 30 -2.41 10.27 -6.68
CA ARG A 30 -1.05 10.82 -6.68
C ARG A 30 -0.11 10.01 -7.59
N SER A 31 -0.25 8.70 -7.62
CA SER A 31 0.63 7.79 -8.39
C SER A 31 0.19 7.59 -9.83
N GLY A 32 -1.07 7.87 -10.17
CA GLY A 32 -1.67 7.62 -11.48
C GLY A 32 -2.07 6.15 -11.74
N PHE A 33 -1.95 5.28 -10.73
CA PHE A 33 -2.37 3.88 -10.76
C PHE A 33 -2.55 3.34 -9.34
N VAL A 34 -3.22 2.20 -9.18
CA VAL A 34 -3.33 1.51 -7.87
C VAL A 34 -2.17 0.52 -7.72
N PRO A 35 -1.26 0.70 -6.74
CA PRO A 35 -0.22 -0.28 -6.46
C PRO A 35 -0.77 -1.69 -6.19
N ASN A 36 -0.14 -2.70 -6.81
CA ASN A 36 -0.57 -4.09 -6.71
C ASN A 36 -0.66 -4.62 -5.26
N ILE A 37 0.13 -4.07 -4.34
CA ILE A 37 0.10 -4.46 -2.92
C ILE A 37 -1.28 -4.22 -2.29
N PHE A 38 -1.97 -3.14 -2.65
CA PHE A 38 -3.30 -2.84 -2.11
C PHE A 38 -4.36 -3.81 -2.65
N LEU A 39 -4.26 -4.14 -3.94
CA LEU A 39 -5.18 -5.10 -4.57
C LEU A 39 -4.91 -6.54 -4.08
N GLY A 40 -3.64 -6.88 -3.90
CA GLY A 40 -3.19 -8.19 -3.44
C GLY A 40 -3.51 -8.45 -1.97
N LEU A 41 -3.39 -7.43 -1.10
CA LEU A 41 -3.69 -7.54 0.34
C LEU A 41 -5.14 -7.17 0.67
N GLY A 42 -5.89 -6.63 -0.30
CA GLY A 42 -7.28 -6.19 -0.12
C GLY A 42 -8.25 -7.30 0.32
N HIS A 43 -7.94 -8.56 0.03
CA HIS A 43 -8.72 -9.71 0.53
C HIS A 43 -8.57 -9.94 2.05
N ARG A 44 -7.64 -9.21 2.71
CA ARG A 44 -7.42 -9.21 4.15
C ARG A 44 -7.41 -7.78 4.70
N PRO A 45 -8.58 -7.12 4.82
CA PRO A 45 -8.65 -5.70 5.13
C PRO A 45 -8.03 -5.33 6.49
N ALA A 46 -8.10 -6.20 7.50
CA ALA A 46 -7.44 -5.96 8.79
C ALA A 46 -5.90 -5.92 8.66
N GLU A 47 -5.33 -6.80 7.84
CA GLU A 47 -3.88 -6.81 7.56
C GLU A 47 -3.48 -5.61 6.72
N LEU A 48 -4.29 -5.23 5.72
CA LEU A 48 -4.04 -4.04 4.91
C LEU A 48 -4.06 -2.75 5.74
N ARG A 49 -4.98 -2.61 6.70
CA ARG A 49 -4.95 -1.49 7.66
C ARG A 49 -3.64 -1.46 8.45
N GLY A 50 -3.27 -2.58 9.06
CA GLY A 50 -2.03 -2.69 9.83
C GLY A 50 -0.78 -2.40 8.99
N PHE A 51 -0.77 -2.83 7.72
CA PHE A 51 0.30 -2.54 6.77
C PHE A 51 0.44 -1.04 6.52
N LEU A 52 -0.67 -0.35 6.21
CA LEU A 52 -0.68 1.10 5.97
C LEU A 52 -0.27 1.87 7.23
N ASP A 53 -0.81 1.51 8.39
CA ASP A 53 -0.52 2.19 9.65
C ASP A 53 0.96 2.04 10.03
N LEU A 54 1.54 0.86 9.85
CA LEU A 54 2.96 0.64 10.08
C LEU A 54 3.83 1.37 9.05
N HIS A 55 3.43 1.37 7.78
CA HIS A 55 4.12 2.12 6.72
C HIS A 55 4.17 3.61 7.07
N ASP A 56 3.03 4.22 7.39
CA ASP A 56 2.94 5.65 7.68
C ASP A 56 3.77 5.98 8.94
N ALA A 57 3.66 5.15 9.99
CA ALA A 57 4.46 5.29 11.21
C ALA A 57 5.98 5.13 10.99
N LEU A 58 6.41 4.43 9.94
CA LEU A 58 7.83 4.24 9.64
C LEU A 58 8.35 5.15 8.54
N MET A 59 7.53 5.62 7.61
CA MET A 59 8.00 6.41 6.47
C MET A 59 7.83 7.92 6.67
N ASP A 60 6.86 8.35 7.48
CA ASP A 60 6.57 9.77 7.71
C ASP A 60 7.23 10.35 8.97
N LYS A 61 8.06 9.57 9.67
CA LYS A 61 8.87 10.06 10.78
C LYS A 61 9.91 11.07 10.29
N SER A 62 10.02 12.19 10.99
CA SER A 62 10.96 13.27 10.67
C SER A 62 12.32 13.16 11.38
N ASP A 63 12.51 12.16 12.23
CA ASP A 63 13.70 11.98 13.07
C ASP A 63 14.56 10.78 12.62
N GLY A 64 15.87 10.88 12.87
CA GLY A 64 16.84 9.82 12.60
C GLY A 64 17.27 9.74 11.13
N LEU A 65 16.44 9.11 10.29
CA LEU A 65 16.74 8.89 8.86
C LEU A 65 15.99 9.86 7.97
N THR A 66 16.70 10.42 6.99
CA THR A 66 16.08 11.15 5.88
C THR A 66 15.20 10.23 5.05
N LYS A 67 14.27 10.82 4.28
CA LYS A 67 13.41 10.05 3.37
C LYS A 67 14.25 9.21 2.39
N ALA A 68 15.30 9.78 1.81
CA ALA A 68 16.15 9.08 0.85
C ALA A 68 16.87 7.88 1.49
N GLU A 69 17.31 7.98 2.75
CA GLU A 69 17.95 6.87 3.47
C GLU A 69 16.96 5.74 3.79
N ARG A 70 15.71 6.07 4.14
CA ARG A 70 14.65 5.06 4.33
C ARG A 70 14.39 4.30 3.03
N GLU A 71 14.25 5.02 1.92
CA GLU A 71 14.08 4.38 0.61
C GLU A 71 15.30 3.53 0.22
N LEU A 72 16.53 3.97 0.55
CA LEU A 72 17.74 3.18 0.32
C LEU A 72 17.69 1.85 1.08
N VAL A 73 17.26 1.85 2.34
CA VAL A 73 17.12 0.62 3.15
C VAL A 73 16.01 -0.29 2.62
N VAL A 74 14.92 0.27 2.10
CA VAL A 74 13.83 -0.52 1.47
C VAL A 74 14.29 -1.21 0.18
N VAL A 75 15.21 -0.58 -0.56
CA VAL A 75 15.71 -1.08 -1.85
C VAL A 75 16.85 -2.09 -1.72
N ALA A 76 17.70 -1.95 -0.69
CA ALA A 76 18.89 -2.78 -0.47
C ALA A 76 18.57 -4.24 -0.10
#